data_AF-A0A969SIJ5-F1
#
_entry.id   AF-A0A969SIJ5-F1
#
_cell.length_a   1.000
_cell.length_b   1.000
_cell.length_c   1.000
_cell.angle_alpha   90.00
_cell.angle_beta   90.00
_cell.angle_gamma   90.00
#
_symmetry.space_group_name_H-M   'P 1'
#
loop_
_entity.id
_entity.type
_entity.pdbx_description
1 polymer ?
#
loop_
_entity_poly.entity_id
_entity_poly.type
_entity_poly.pdbx_seq_one_letter_code
_entity_poly.pdbx_strand_id
1 'polypeptide(L)'
;MPASPGGVAFVSQSSTVCAAVLDWAHERDIGFSHFVSLGKTLDIDLADVIDYLGSDAMTRAILIYIEWIRNGRRFMSAGRGASRNKPVLVIKSGRTAEGQQAALGATEAAGTDDVYDAAIRRAGMLRVNGFNELFAAVETLGRSRLLRGDRLAIISNGVGIAVMAVDNLILSGGRLAPLSYTTLQAIQPYVGPSGHPSNPAHLDEDAEPERYAAVAKAILADTNVDALLVMHAPSSAVSSVRVADAIIQTKKATRGAVLASFMGGRSVFEARRRFADAQIPTFDTVNQAVDAFMHMVRFRRNQ
;
A
#
# COMPACT_ATOMS: atom_id res chain seq x y z
N MET A 1 -12.00 -10.64 -22.09
CA MET A 1 -11.07 -11.60 -21.45
C MET A 1 -11.68 -12.03 -20.12
N PRO A 2 -11.64 -13.32 -19.76
CA PRO A 2 -12.16 -13.79 -18.48
C PRO A 2 -11.27 -13.30 -17.34
N ALA A 3 -11.87 -12.97 -16.19
CA ALA A 3 -11.13 -12.57 -15.00
C ALA A 3 -10.51 -13.81 -14.33
N SER A 4 -9.22 -13.76 -13.98
CA SER A 4 -8.57 -14.81 -13.19
C SER A 4 -9.20 -14.89 -11.79
N PRO A 5 -9.34 -16.09 -11.20
CA PRO A 5 -9.88 -16.22 -9.84
C PRO A 5 -8.93 -15.62 -8.80
N GLY A 6 -9.48 -14.91 -7.81
CA GLY A 6 -8.71 -14.35 -6.70
C GLY A 6 -9.58 -13.79 -5.58
N GLY A 7 -8.96 -13.02 -4.68
CA GLY A 7 -9.62 -12.53 -3.45
C GLY A 7 -10.15 -11.10 -3.54
N VAL A 8 -10.06 -10.43 -4.68
CA VAL A 8 -10.39 -8.99 -4.81
C VAL A 8 -11.76 -8.82 -5.45
N ALA A 9 -12.65 -8.01 -4.91
CA ALA A 9 -13.87 -7.62 -5.60
C ALA A 9 -13.68 -6.24 -6.24
N PHE A 10 -14.04 -6.10 -7.52
CA PHE A 10 -14.02 -4.82 -8.22
C PHE A 10 -15.43 -4.41 -8.62
N VAL A 11 -15.80 -3.17 -8.32
CA VAL A 11 -17.12 -2.58 -8.59
C VAL A 11 -16.92 -1.24 -9.28
N SER A 12 -17.55 -1.03 -10.44
CA SER A 12 -17.41 0.22 -11.20
C SER A 12 -18.71 0.65 -11.85
N GLN A 13 -18.99 1.95 -11.83
CA GLN A 13 -20.07 2.58 -12.58
C GLN A 13 -19.71 2.83 -14.06
N SER A 14 -18.43 2.70 -14.44
CA SER A 14 -17.96 2.89 -15.81
C SER A 14 -17.54 1.57 -16.47
N SER A 15 -18.11 1.29 -17.64
CA SER A 15 -17.80 0.11 -18.46
C SER A 15 -16.41 0.20 -19.11
N THR A 16 -15.96 1.39 -19.48
CA THR A 16 -14.61 1.60 -20.04
C THR A 16 -13.54 1.38 -18.99
N VAL A 17 -13.79 1.84 -17.76
CA VAL A 17 -12.94 1.53 -16.60
C VAL A 17 -12.91 0.04 -16.33
N CYS A 18 -14.04 -0.65 -16.39
CA CYS A 18 -14.08 -2.12 -16.25
C CYS A 18 -13.19 -2.82 -17.28
N ALA A 19 -13.28 -2.43 -18.55
CA ALA A 19 -12.48 -3.02 -19.62
C ALA A 19 -10.97 -2.81 -19.38
N ALA A 20 -10.56 -1.59 -19.03
CA ALA A 20 -9.17 -1.26 -18.75
C ALA A 20 -8.62 -2.01 -17.52
N VAL A 21 -9.40 -2.12 -16.45
CA VAL A 21 -9.01 -2.83 -15.23
C VAL A 21 -8.83 -4.32 -15.47
N LEU A 22 -9.70 -4.96 -16.27
CA LEU A 22 -9.54 -6.38 -16.62
C LEU A 22 -8.25 -6.64 -17.40
N ASP A 23 -7.89 -5.73 -18.32
CA ASP A 23 -6.67 -5.83 -19.11
C ASP A 23 -5.42 -5.69 -18.23
N TRP A 24 -5.36 -4.65 -17.39
CA TRP A 24 -4.25 -4.45 -16.45
C TRP A 24 -4.13 -5.54 -15.39
N ALA A 25 -5.24 -6.08 -14.90
CA ALA A 25 -5.20 -7.17 -13.93
C ALA A 25 -4.54 -8.42 -14.51
N HIS A 26 -4.67 -8.65 -15.81
CA HIS A 26 -4.04 -9.75 -16.51
C HIS A 26 -2.51 -9.60 -16.59
N GLU A 27 -2.02 -8.37 -16.75
CA GLU A 27 -0.57 -8.06 -16.75
C GLU A 27 0.06 -8.17 -15.35
N ARG A 28 -0.73 -7.92 -14.30
CA ARG A 28 -0.27 -7.87 -12.90
C ARG A 28 -0.63 -9.12 -12.09
N ASP A 29 -1.13 -10.17 -12.73
CA ASP A 29 -1.59 -11.41 -12.06
C ASP A 29 -2.59 -11.17 -10.91
N ILE A 30 -3.48 -10.18 -11.08
CA ILE A 30 -4.50 -9.84 -10.09
C ILE A 30 -5.77 -10.64 -10.39
N GLY A 31 -6.13 -11.54 -9.47
CA GLY A 31 -7.36 -12.30 -9.53
C GLY A 31 -8.53 -11.65 -8.78
N PHE A 32 -9.74 -11.83 -9.29
CA PHE A 32 -10.97 -11.31 -8.72
C PHE A 32 -11.86 -12.42 -8.13
N SER A 33 -12.53 -12.09 -7.02
CA SER A 33 -13.66 -12.85 -6.48
C SER A 33 -14.95 -12.46 -7.19
N HIS A 34 -15.11 -11.15 -7.43
CA HIS A 34 -16.27 -10.55 -8.08
C HIS A 34 -15.79 -9.41 -8.98
N PHE A 35 -16.44 -9.28 -10.14
CA PHE A 35 -16.18 -8.18 -11.07
C PHE A 35 -17.53 -7.63 -11.55
N VAL A 36 -17.92 -6.49 -10.99
CA VAL A 36 -19.28 -5.93 -11.11
C VAL A 36 -19.24 -4.61 -11.88
N SER A 37 -19.94 -4.56 -13.02
CA SER A 37 -20.19 -3.32 -13.75
C SER A 37 -21.62 -2.87 -13.48
N LEU A 38 -21.77 -1.73 -12.80
CA LEU A 38 -23.05 -1.18 -12.38
C LEU A 38 -23.70 -0.27 -13.42
N GLY A 39 -22.90 0.40 -14.26
CA GLY A 39 -23.39 1.34 -15.27
C GLY A 39 -24.31 2.41 -14.68
N LYS A 40 -25.40 2.72 -15.41
CA LYS A 40 -26.47 3.59 -14.92
C LYS A 40 -27.44 2.75 -14.08
N THR A 41 -27.19 2.65 -12.77
CA THR A 41 -27.97 1.81 -11.85
C THR A 41 -29.40 2.29 -11.70
N LEU A 42 -30.38 1.42 -11.97
CA LEU A 42 -31.82 1.67 -11.76
C LEU A 42 -32.31 1.19 -10.40
N ASP A 43 -31.94 -0.04 -10.03
CA ASP A 43 -32.41 -0.76 -8.84
C ASP A 43 -31.24 -1.04 -7.87
N ILE A 44 -30.36 -2.00 -8.22
CA ILE A 44 -29.17 -2.35 -7.43
C ILE A 44 -28.13 -1.23 -7.52
N ASP A 45 -27.80 -0.62 -6.38
CA ASP A 45 -26.82 0.48 -6.28
C ASP A 45 -25.50 0.05 -5.61
N LEU A 46 -24.56 1.01 -5.49
CA LEU A 46 -23.27 0.76 -4.85
C LEU A 46 -23.42 0.24 -3.41
N ALA A 47 -24.39 0.71 -2.64
CA ALA A 47 -24.57 0.31 -1.25
C ALA A 47 -24.98 -1.16 -1.15
N ASP A 48 -25.87 -1.63 -2.04
CA ASP A 48 -26.29 -3.03 -2.11
C ASP A 48 -25.10 -3.97 -2.37
N VAL A 49 -24.28 -3.62 -3.37
CA VAL A 49 -23.11 -4.42 -3.73
C VAL A 49 -22.06 -4.40 -2.62
N ILE A 50 -21.79 -3.25 -1.99
CA ILE A 50 -20.84 -3.15 -0.88
C ILE A 50 -21.30 -3.99 0.32
N ASP A 51 -22.59 -3.97 0.66
CA ASP A 51 -23.13 -4.71 1.79
C ASP A 51 -23.02 -6.23 1.58
N TYR A 52 -23.37 -6.70 0.39
CA TYR A 52 -23.18 -8.10 -0.02
C TYR A 52 -21.71 -8.52 0.06
N LEU A 53 -20.83 -7.74 -0.60
CA LEU A 53 -19.39 -8.04 -0.63
C LEU A 53 -18.74 -7.93 0.75
N GLY A 54 -19.28 -7.09 1.65
CA GLY A 54 -18.79 -6.93 3.02
C GLY A 54 -18.92 -8.19 3.88
N SER A 55 -19.86 -9.08 3.53
CA SER A 55 -20.13 -10.34 4.24
C SER A 55 -19.61 -11.57 3.50
N ASP A 56 -19.28 -11.46 2.22
CA ASP A 56 -18.78 -12.57 1.41
C ASP A 56 -17.40 -13.07 1.89
N ALA A 57 -17.27 -14.39 2.10
CA ALA A 57 -16.05 -15.00 2.62
C ALA A 57 -14.92 -15.08 1.57
N MET A 58 -15.26 -15.08 0.28
CA MET A 58 -14.27 -15.15 -0.81
C MET A 58 -13.61 -13.78 -1.08
N THR A 59 -14.32 -12.70 -0.76
CA THR A 59 -13.85 -11.32 -0.94
C THR A 59 -12.96 -10.89 0.23
N ARG A 60 -11.66 -10.72 -0.03
CA ARG A 60 -10.66 -10.21 0.92
C ARG A 60 -10.51 -8.69 0.90
N ALA A 61 -10.78 -8.04 -0.24
CA ALA A 61 -10.76 -6.59 -0.38
C ALA A 61 -11.78 -6.14 -1.43
N ILE A 62 -12.33 -4.94 -1.27
CA ILE A 62 -13.31 -4.34 -2.20
C ILE A 62 -12.69 -3.08 -2.83
N LEU A 63 -12.75 -3.00 -4.15
CA LEU A 63 -12.28 -1.87 -4.96
C LEU A 63 -13.45 -1.24 -5.68
N ILE A 64 -13.60 0.08 -5.55
CA ILE A 64 -14.77 0.79 -6.03
C ILE A 64 -14.34 1.98 -6.87
N TYR A 65 -14.81 2.05 -8.11
CA TYR A 65 -14.77 3.26 -8.92
C TYR A 65 -16.13 3.94 -8.88
N ILE A 66 -16.15 5.17 -8.36
CA ILE A 66 -17.36 5.95 -8.11
C ILE A 66 -17.35 7.21 -8.99
N GLU A 67 -18.44 7.43 -9.69
CA GLU A 67 -18.75 8.68 -10.39
C GLU A 67 -19.73 9.52 -9.56
N TRP A 68 -20.77 8.89 -9.01
CA TRP A 68 -21.82 9.53 -8.21
C TRP A 68 -22.40 8.59 -7.16
N ILE A 69 -23.00 9.17 -6.11
CA ILE A 69 -23.70 8.44 -5.04
C ILE A 69 -25.12 8.97 -4.93
N ARG A 70 -26.12 8.14 -5.24
CA ARG A 70 -27.54 8.54 -5.18
C ARG A 70 -28.08 8.58 -3.75
N ASN A 71 -27.74 7.59 -2.93
CA ASN A 71 -28.17 7.52 -1.53
C ASN A 71 -26.97 7.50 -0.58
N GLY A 72 -26.57 8.69 -0.11
CA GLY A 72 -25.44 8.84 0.79
C GLY A 72 -25.58 8.08 2.10
N ARG A 73 -26.79 7.98 2.68
CA ARG A 73 -26.99 7.27 3.96
C ARG A 73 -26.75 5.76 3.81
N ARG A 74 -27.31 5.15 2.76
CA ARG A 74 -27.09 3.72 2.48
C ARG A 74 -25.62 3.44 2.18
N PHE A 75 -24.99 4.27 1.34
CA PHE A 75 -23.56 4.16 1.02
C PHE A 75 -22.69 4.22 2.27
N MET A 76 -22.94 5.18 3.18
CA MET A 76 -22.21 5.31 4.43
C MET A 76 -22.41 4.11 5.35
N SER A 77 -23.61 3.54 5.41
CA SER A 77 -23.92 2.37 6.22
C SER A 77 -23.19 1.13 5.71
N ALA A 78 -23.34 0.84 4.41
CA ALA A 78 -22.69 -0.29 3.75
C ALA A 78 -21.16 -0.19 3.80
N GLY A 79 -20.62 1.00 3.50
CA GLY A 79 -19.18 1.28 3.59
C GLY A 79 -18.62 1.01 4.99
N ARG A 80 -19.27 1.51 6.05
CA ARG A 80 -18.84 1.20 7.44
C ARG A 80 -18.94 -0.27 7.79
N GLY A 81 -20.00 -0.95 7.35
CA GLY A 81 -20.19 -2.38 7.58
C GLY A 81 -19.05 -3.18 6.95
N ALA A 82 -18.78 -2.94 5.66
CA ALA A 82 -17.72 -3.61 4.92
C ALA A 82 -16.33 -3.28 5.47
N SER A 83 -16.03 -2.00 5.73
CA SER A 83 -14.71 -1.54 6.18
C SER A 83 -14.26 -2.15 7.51
N ARG A 84 -15.19 -2.54 8.40
CA ARG A 84 -14.85 -3.24 9.65
C ARG A 84 -14.28 -4.63 9.43
N ASN A 85 -14.67 -5.29 8.34
CA ASN A 85 -14.31 -6.68 8.07
C ASN A 85 -13.19 -6.79 7.04
N LYS A 86 -13.13 -5.87 6.08
CA LYS A 86 -12.21 -5.93 4.96
C LYS A 86 -11.82 -4.55 4.44
N PRO A 87 -10.63 -4.40 3.84
CA PRO A 87 -10.24 -3.18 3.18
C PRO A 87 -11.19 -2.82 2.03
N VAL A 88 -11.65 -1.56 2.04
CA VAL A 88 -12.47 -0.98 0.97
C VAL A 88 -11.74 0.23 0.40
N LEU A 89 -11.35 0.17 -0.86
CA LEU A 89 -10.62 1.23 -1.55
C LEU A 89 -11.50 1.88 -2.61
N VAL A 90 -11.38 3.20 -2.74
CA VAL A 90 -12.26 4.01 -3.59
C VAL A 90 -11.45 4.93 -4.50
N ILE A 91 -11.74 4.89 -5.79
CA ILE A 91 -11.39 5.94 -6.75
C ILE A 91 -12.65 6.76 -7.00
N LYS A 92 -12.59 8.07 -6.77
CA LYS A 92 -13.66 9.02 -7.10
C LYS A 92 -13.24 9.85 -8.31
N SER A 93 -13.98 9.77 -9.41
CA SER A 93 -13.81 10.65 -10.57
C SER A 93 -14.57 11.97 -10.37
N GLY A 94 -14.42 12.95 -11.27
CA GLY A 94 -15.13 14.24 -11.15
C GLY A 94 -14.78 14.99 -9.85
N ARG A 95 -13.48 15.14 -9.59
CA ARG A 95 -12.93 15.76 -8.35
C ARG A 95 -12.78 17.27 -8.47
N THR A 96 -12.60 17.76 -9.70
CA THR A 96 -12.50 19.18 -10.02
C THR A 96 -13.79 19.63 -10.70
N ALA A 97 -14.03 20.94 -10.74
CA ALA A 97 -15.19 21.50 -11.42
C ALA A 97 -15.24 21.07 -12.90
N GLU A 98 -14.10 21.10 -13.59
CA GLU A 98 -13.96 20.68 -14.98
C GLU A 98 -14.24 19.19 -15.15
N GLY A 99 -13.72 18.35 -14.24
CA GLY A 99 -13.99 16.92 -14.26
C GLY A 99 -15.46 16.58 -13.99
N GLN A 100 -16.13 17.35 -13.12
CA GLN A 100 -17.56 17.22 -12.87
C GLN A 100 -18.40 17.64 -14.08
N GLN A 101 -18.04 18.75 -14.72
CA GLN A 101 -18.68 19.23 -15.95
C GLN A 101 -18.51 18.23 -17.10
N ALA A 102 -17.32 17.63 -17.24
CA ALA A 102 -17.05 16.61 -18.23
C ALA A 102 -17.81 15.30 -17.98
N ALA A 103 -18.11 14.98 -16.71
CA ALA A 103 -18.77 13.73 -16.35
C ALA A 103 -20.24 13.70 -16.79
N LEU A 104 -21.00 14.80 -16.71
CA LEU A 104 -22.40 14.86 -17.15
C LEU A 104 -22.83 16.32 -17.43
N GLY A 105 -23.66 16.53 -18.47
CA GLY A 105 -24.48 17.74 -18.66
C GLY A 105 -25.42 17.95 -17.46
N ALA A 106 -24.89 18.60 -16.43
CA ALA A 106 -25.36 18.76 -15.06
C ALA A 106 -26.89 18.77 -14.86
N THR A 107 -27.40 17.74 -14.18
CA THR A 107 -28.72 17.80 -13.52
C THR A 107 -28.78 17.15 -12.13
N GLU A 108 -27.72 16.50 -11.65
CA GLU A 108 -27.69 15.96 -10.29
C GLU A 108 -26.65 16.69 -9.45
N ALA A 109 -27.06 17.11 -8.25
CA ALA A 109 -26.32 17.99 -7.35
C ALA A 109 -24.89 17.49 -7.13
N ALA A 110 -23.92 18.19 -7.72
CA ALA A 110 -22.52 17.95 -7.51
C ALA A 110 -22.18 18.29 -6.05
N GLY A 111 -22.11 17.25 -5.20
CA GLY A 111 -21.44 17.39 -3.91
C GLY A 111 -19.99 17.81 -4.14
N THR A 112 -19.47 18.71 -3.32
CA THR A 112 -18.06 19.10 -3.39
C THR A 112 -17.18 17.88 -3.12
N ASP A 113 -16.02 17.79 -3.78
CA ASP A 113 -15.10 16.66 -3.62
C ASP A 113 -14.70 16.45 -2.14
N ASP A 114 -14.62 17.54 -1.36
CA ASP A 114 -14.36 17.52 0.07
C ASP A 114 -15.43 16.75 0.87
N VAL A 115 -16.70 16.85 0.46
CA VAL A 115 -17.80 16.10 1.10
C VAL A 115 -17.68 14.62 0.78
N TYR A 116 -17.33 14.27 -0.47
CA TYR A 116 -17.04 12.88 -0.84
C TYR A 116 -15.85 12.34 -0.06
N ASP A 117 -14.76 13.12 0.05
CA ASP A 117 -13.56 12.73 0.79
C ASP A 117 -13.86 12.47 2.27
N ALA A 118 -14.54 13.41 2.91
CA ALA A 118 -14.96 13.29 4.31
C ALA A 118 -15.90 12.10 4.52
N ALA A 119 -16.82 11.85 3.59
CA ALA A 119 -17.73 10.70 3.63
C ALA A 119 -16.97 9.37 3.51
N ILE A 120 -16.10 9.24 2.50
CA ILE A 120 -15.28 8.03 2.28
C ILE A 120 -14.45 7.74 3.53
N ARG A 121 -13.77 8.76 4.07
CA ARG A 121 -12.95 8.65 5.28
C ARG A 121 -13.77 8.24 6.50
N ARG A 122 -14.93 8.89 6.73
CA ARG A 122 -15.85 8.61 7.85
C ARG A 122 -16.55 7.25 7.72
N ALA A 123 -16.56 6.66 6.54
CA ALA A 123 -17.04 5.30 6.32
C ALA A 123 -15.97 4.23 6.54
N GLY A 124 -14.73 4.59 6.87
CA GLY A 124 -13.64 3.63 7.06
C GLY A 124 -13.00 3.16 5.75
N MET A 125 -13.32 3.81 4.63
CA MET A 125 -12.79 3.44 3.31
C MET A 125 -11.53 4.24 3.02
N LEU A 126 -10.65 3.69 2.18
CA LEU A 126 -9.42 4.35 1.74
C LEU A 126 -9.62 4.95 0.34
N ARG A 127 -9.55 6.26 0.24
CA ARG A 127 -9.51 6.93 -1.06
C ARG A 127 -8.11 6.83 -1.68
N VAL A 128 -8.04 6.52 -2.97
CA VAL A 128 -6.83 6.54 -3.81
C VAL A 128 -7.08 7.37 -5.08
N ASN A 129 -6.02 7.88 -5.70
CA ASN A 129 -6.13 8.85 -6.79
C ASN A 129 -6.13 8.20 -8.19
N GLY A 130 -5.77 6.93 -8.30
CA GLY A 130 -5.75 6.23 -9.59
C GLY A 130 -5.53 4.72 -9.46
N PHE A 131 -5.58 4.03 -10.60
CA PHE A 131 -5.51 2.56 -10.64
C PHE A 131 -4.16 2.00 -10.20
N ASN A 132 -3.05 2.67 -10.53
CA ASN A 132 -1.73 2.26 -10.04
C ASN A 132 -1.67 2.25 -8.51
N GLU A 133 -2.22 3.29 -7.88
CA GLU A 133 -2.30 3.44 -6.43
C GLU A 133 -3.26 2.41 -5.81
N LEU A 134 -4.40 2.18 -6.46
CA LEU A 134 -5.38 1.17 -6.07
C LEU A 134 -4.78 -0.23 -6.02
N PHE A 135 -4.10 -0.66 -7.09
CA PHE A 135 -3.49 -1.99 -7.15
C PHE A 135 -2.32 -2.14 -6.19
N ALA A 136 -1.45 -1.12 -6.06
CA ALA A 136 -0.38 -1.13 -5.07
C ALA A 136 -0.93 -1.25 -3.63
N ALA A 137 -2.01 -0.53 -3.33
CA ALA A 137 -2.66 -0.60 -2.02
C ALA A 137 -3.31 -1.97 -1.78
N VAL A 138 -3.88 -2.63 -2.79
CA VAL A 138 -4.40 -4.00 -2.70
C VAL A 138 -3.30 -5.01 -2.37
N GLU A 139 -2.18 -4.96 -3.09
CA GLU A 139 -1.03 -5.84 -2.84
C GLU A 139 -0.50 -5.65 -1.42
N THR A 140 -0.49 -4.41 -0.93
CA THR A 140 0.02 -4.08 0.40
C THR A 140 -0.95 -4.50 1.51
N LEU A 141 -2.24 -4.15 1.38
CA LEU A 141 -3.27 -4.43 2.38
C LEU A 141 -3.64 -5.92 2.43
N GLY A 142 -3.56 -6.62 1.30
CA GLY A 142 -3.83 -8.06 1.23
C GLY A 142 -2.71 -8.96 1.77
N ARG A 143 -1.46 -8.47 1.79
CA ARG A 143 -0.28 -9.26 2.18
C ARG A 143 0.30 -8.87 3.54
N SER A 144 0.05 -7.67 4.02
CA SER A 144 0.69 -7.15 5.23
C SER A 144 -0.13 -7.39 6.49
N ARG A 145 0.57 -7.62 7.61
CA ARG A 145 -0.06 -7.52 8.94
C ARG A 145 -0.51 -6.08 9.16
N LEU A 146 -1.68 -5.90 9.77
CA LEU A 146 -2.17 -4.59 10.22
C LEU A 146 -1.03 -3.85 10.95
N LEU A 147 -0.73 -2.62 10.50
CA LEU A 147 0.26 -1.77 11.15
C LEU A 147 -0.14 -1.56 12.60
N ARG A 148 0.85 -1.50 13.51
CA ARG A 148 0.64 -1.18 14.93
C ARG A 148 0.51 0.32 15.22
N GLY A 149 0.89 1.15 14.25
CA GLY A 149 0.87 2.60 14.31
C GLY A 149 1.34 3.18 12.99
N ASP A 150 1.98 4.35 13.03
CA ASP A 150 2.37 5.15 11.86
C ASP A 150 3.83 5.61 11.90
N ARG A 151 4.67 4.95 12.71
CA ARG A 151 6.10 5.23 12.84
C ARG A 151 6.92 4.28 11.97
N LEU A 152 7.56 4.83 10.94
CA LEU A 152 8.36 4.07 9.97
C LEU A 152 9.84 4.08 10.34
N ALA A 153 10.46 2.90 10.44
CA ALA A 153 11.91 2.77 10.40
C ALA A 153 12.38 2.44 8.98
N ILE A 154 13.54 2.95 8.59
CA ILE A 154 14.10 2.76 7.25
C ILE A 154 15.51 2.18 7.37
N ILE A 155 15.84 1.17 6.57
CA ILE A 155 17.22 0.71 6.34
C ILE A 155 17.57 1.01 4.89
N SER A 156 18.76 1.55 4.61
CA SER A 156 19.20 1.85 3.25
C SER A 156 20.72 1.75 3.10
N ASN A 157 21.20 1.20 1.97
CA ASN A 157 22.62 1.27 1.58
C ASN A 157 22.97 2.47 0.70
N GLY A 158 22.05 3.42 0.52
CA GLY A 158 22.29 4.63 -0.28
C GLY A 158 21.71 5.87 0.38
N VAL A 159 22.50 6.94 0.48
CA VAL A 159 22.07 8.21 1.09
C VAL A 159 20.96 8.86 0.27
N GLY A 160 21.16 9.01 -1.05
CA GLY A 160 20.17 9.70 -1.90
C GLY A 160 18.79 9.04 -1.86
N ILE A 161 18.75 7.71 -1.86
CA ILE A 161 17.50 6.94 -1.86
C ILE A 161 16.82 7.02 -0.48
N ALA A 162 17.60 7.07 0.60
CA ALA A 162 17.10 7.26 1.95
C ALA A 162 16.49 8.66 2.14
N VAL A 163 17.16 9.70 1.64
CA VAL A 163 16.64 11.09 1.69
C VAL A 163 15.33 11.19 0.92
N MET A 164 15.26 10.64 -0.30
CA MET A 164 14.01 10.59 -1.08
C MET A 164 12.86 9.91 -0.30
N ALA A 165 13.16 8.86 0.47
CA ALA A 165 12.17 8.15 1.26
C ALA A 165 11.65 9.01 2.41
N VAL A 166 12.57 9.68 3.12
CA VAL A 166 12.24 10.59 4.21
C VAL A 166 11.42 11.77 3.69
N ASP A 167 11.84 12.41 2.61
CA ASP A 167 11.12 13.54 2.02
C ASP A 167 9.70 13.14 1.63
N ASN A 168 9.54 12.03 0.90
CA ASN A 168 8.20 11.55 0.52
C ASN A 168 7.33 11.22 1.74
N LEU A 169 7.93 10.63 2.80
CA LEU A 169 7.22 10.28 4.02
C LEU A 169 6.71 11.53 4.74
N ILE A 170 7.56 12.54 4.91
CA ILE A 170 7.23 13.77 5.62
C ILE A 170 6.24 14.60 4.81
N LEU A 171 6.43 14.75 3.50
CA LEU A 171 5.49 15.46 2.61
C LEU A 171 4.11 14.79 2.58
N SER A 172 4.06 13.47 2.78
CA SER A 172 2.80 12.71 2.91
C SER A 172 2.15 12.79 4.29
N GLY A 173 2.75 13.51 5.25
CA GLY A 173 2.26 13.62 6.63
C GLY A 173 2.53 12.39 7.51
N GLY A 174 3.50 11.57 7.11
CA GLY A 174 4.04 10.45 7.88
C GLY A 174 5.12 10.88 8.86
N ARG A 175 5.68 9.92 9.60
CA ARG A 175 6.77 10.18 10.55
C ARG A 175 7.72 9.01 10.68
N LEU A 176 9.00 9.34 10.90
CA LEU A 176 10.02 8.36 11.23
C LEU A 176 9.83 7.86 12.66
N ALA A 177 10.17 6.59 12.89
CA ALA A 177 10.27 6.01 14.21
C ALA A 177 11.44 6.61 15.00
N PRO A 178 11.22 7.11 16.23
CA PRO A 178 12.31 7.52 17.10
C PRO A 178 12.97 6.28 17.68
N LEU A 179 14.04 5.80 17.05
CA LEU A 179 14.77 4.63 17.52
C LEU A 179 15.32 4.89 18.92
N SER A 180 15.14 3.91 19.81
CA SER A 180 15.66 3.98 21.17
C SER A 180 17.19 3.98 21.16
N TYR A 181 17.78 4.56 22.21
CA TYR A 181 19.23 4.53 22.40
C TYR A 181 19.79 3.09 22.39
N THR A 182 19.05 2.14 22.97
CA THR A 182 19.39 0.71 22.96
C THR A 182 19.44 0.14 21.54
N THR A 183 18.51 0.52 20.67
CA THR A 183 18.52 0.10 19.26
C THR A 183 19.67 0.73 18.50
N LEU A 184 19.93 2.03 18.69
CA LEU A 184 21.05 2.73 18.04
C LEU A 184 22.39 2.07 18.40
N GLN A 185 22.61 1.75 19.67
CA GLN A 185 23.79 1.00 20.11
C GLN A 185 23.87 -0.40 19.51
N ALA A 186 22.74 -1.10 19.41
CA ALA A 186 22.70 -2.45 18.84
C ALA A 186 23.01 -2.49 17.34
N ILE A 187 22.67 -1.45 16.59
CA ILE A 187 22.92 -1.39 15.13
C ILE A 187 24.28 -0.80 14.77
N GLN A 188 24.89 0.01 15.65
CA GLN A 188 26.19 0.67 15.44
C GLN A 188 27.31 -0.25 14.89
N PRO A 189 27.47 -1.52 15.32
CA PRO A 189 28.54 -2.38 14.78
C PRO A 189 28.32 -2.83 13.33
N TYR A 190 27.11 -2.66 12.79
CA TYR A 190 26.69 -3.23 11.51
C TYR A 190 26.53 -2.19 10.40
N VAL A 191 26.52 -0.88 10.72
CA VAL A 191 26.38 0.18 9.71
C VAL A 191 27.64 0.36 8.87
N GLY A 192 28.81 0.07 9.47
CA GLY A 192 30.12 0.21 8.83
C GLY A 192 30.67 1.65 8.85
N PRO A 193 31.85 1.92 8.23
CA PRO A 193 32.58 3.17 8.44
C PRO A 193 31.92 4.41 7.83
N SER A 194 31.22 4.28 6.71
CA SER A 194 30.48 5.39 6.07
C SER A 194 28.99 5.37 6.40
N GLY A 195 28.50 4.25 6.92
CA GLY A 195 27.17 4.11 7.49
C GLY A 195 26.93 4.96 8.75
N HIS A 196 25.65 5.11 9.09
CA HIS A 196 25.22 5.88 10.26
C HIS A 196 24.08 5.17 11.00
N PRO A 197 24.20 4.94 12.33
CA PRO A 197 23.13 4.37 13.12
C PRO A 197 22.14 5.47 13.48
N SER A 198 21.14 5.64 12.63
CA SER A 198 20.04 6.59 12.78
C SER A 198 18.75 5.99 12.23
N ASN A 199 17.71 6.80 12.09
CA ASN A 199 16.59 6.48 11.22
C ASN A 199 16.49 7.57 10.13
N PRO A 200 16.80 7.28 8.87
CA PRO A 200 17.19 5.96 8.32
C PRO A 200 18.49 5.39 8.88
N ALA A 201 18.54 4.07 9.04
CA ALA A 201 19.76 3.34 9.35
C ALA A 201 20.54 3.15 8.03
N HIS A 202 21.65 3.86 7.91
CA HIS A 202 22.47 3.84 6.71
C HIS A 202 23.53 2.77 6.82
N LEU A 203 23.51 1.79 5.91
CA LEU A 203 24.56 0.80 5.76
C LEU A 203 25.51 1.23 4.64
N ASP A 204 26.76 0.79 4.69
CA ASP A 204 27.67 0.95 3.55
C ASP A 204 27.11 0.30 2.27
N GLU A 205 27.56 0.75 1.11
CA GLU A 205 27.13 0.23 -0.20
C GLU A 205 27.42 -1.27 -0.37
N ASP A 206 28.49 -1.76 0.24
CA ASP A 206 28.95 -3.15 0.23
C ASP A 206 28.46 -3.95 1.46
N ALA A 207 27.44 -3.47 2.16
CA ALA A 207 26.93 -4.14 3.35
C ALA A 207 26.41 -5.56 3.03
N GLU A 208 27.12 -6.56 3.58
CA GLU A 208 26.75 -7.97 3.45
C GLU A 208 25.37 -8.28 4.07
N PRO A 209 24.69 -9.35 3.61
CA PRO A 209 23.34 -9.73 4.06
C PRO A 209 23.18 -9.86 5.58
N GLU A 210 24.23 -10.30 6.27
CA GLU A 210 24.25 -10.48 7.72
C GLU A 210 24.11 -9.13 8.46
N ARG A 211 24.67 -8.05 7.90
CA ARG A 211 24.51 -6.68 8.44
C ARG A 211 23.07 -6.21 8.29
N TYR A 212 22.46 -6.42 7.13
CA TYR A 212 21.04 -6.14 6.90
C TYR A 212 20.13 -6.89 7.88
N ALA A 213 20.37 -8.19 8.08
CA ALA A 213 19.60 -9.01 9.01
C ALA A 213 19.76 -8.54 10.46
N ALA A 214 20.98 -8.24 10.90
CA ALA A 214 21.25 -7.76 12.26
C ALA A 214 20.54 -6.43 12.55
N VAL A 215 20.64 -5.48 11.63
CA VAL A 215 20.00 -4.16 11.74
C VAL A 215 18.48 -4.29 11.72
N ALA A 216 17.93 -5.07 10.78
CA ALA A 216 16.49 -5.32 10.70
C ALA A 216 15.95 -5.99 11.97
N LYS A 217 16.68 -6.97 12.54
CA LYS A 217 16.30 -7.65 13.76
C LYS A 217 16.25 -6.70 14.96
N ALA A 218 17.26 -5.85 15.12
CA ALA A 218 17.32 -4.87 16.20
C ALA A 218 16.19 -3.82 16.07
N ILE A 219 15.98 -3.28 14.87
CA ILE A 219 14.93 -2.29 14.61
C ILE A 219 13.53 -2.89 14.84
N LEU A 220 13.26 -4.12 14.37
CA LEU A 220 11.96 -4.78 14.56
C LEU A 220 11.68 -5.18 16.02
N ALA A 221 12.70 -5.22 16.88
CA ALA A 221 12.54 -5.44 18.31
C ALA A 221 12.21 -4.13 19.07
N ASP A 222 12.42 -2.97 18.46
CA ASP A 222 12.15 -1.67 19.08
C ASP A 222 10.64 -1.39 19.15
N THR A 223 10.13 -1.11 20.35
CA THR A 223 8.72 -0.78 20.57
C THR A 223 8.29 0.54 19.95
N ASN A 224 9.25 1.37 19.53
CA ASN A 224 8.99 2.62 18.82
C ASN A 224 8.76 2.46 17.32
N VAL A 225 8.90 1.24 16.79
CA VAL A 225 8.80 0.94 15.37
C VAL A 225 7.50 0.20 15.07
N ASP A 226 6.69 0.78 14.18
CA ASP A 226 5.42 0.18 13.75
C ASP A 226 5.56 -0.59 12.41
N ALA A 227 6.47 -0.14 11.55
CA ALA A 227 6.88 -0.81 10.32
C ALA A 227 8.36 -0.55 10.01
N LEU A 228 8.97 -1.48 9.27
CA LEU A 228 10.30 -1.35 8.71
C LEU A 228 10.22 -1.32 7.18
N LEU A 229 10.79 -0.30 6.54
CA LEU A 229 11.06 -0.27 5.10
C LEU A 229 12.54 -0.60 4.86
N VAL A 230 12.80 -1.70 4.16
CA VAL A 230 14.15 -2.08 3.75
C VAL A 230 14.39 -1.65 2.31
N MET A 231 15.37 -0.77 2.12
CA MET A 231 15.76 -0.24 0.83
C MET A 231 17.13 -0.76 0.42
N HIS A 232 17.27 -1.02 -0.87
CA HIS A 232 18.53 -1.50 -1.45
C HIS A 232 18.71 -0.98 -2.87
N ALA A 233 19.87 -0.39 -3.15
CA ALA A 233 20.38 -0.16 -4.49
C ALA A 233 21.42 -1.24 -4.83
N PRO A 234 21.38 -1.84 -6.03
CA PRO A 234 22.28 -2.90 -6.43
C PRO A 234 23.72 -2.39 -6.58
N SER A 235 24.67 -3.17 -6.09
CA SER A 235 26.10 -2.97 -6.29
C SER A 235 26.75 -4.23 -6.87
N SER A 236 27.97 -4.13 -7.38
CA SER A 236 28.74 -5.30 -7.85
C SER A 236 29.28 -6.15 -6.71
N ALA A 237 29.41 -5.58 -5.51
CA ALA A 237 29.99 -6.23 -4.35
C ALA A 237 29.03 -7.24 -3.70
N VAL A 238 27.73 -6.91 -3.62
CA VAL A 238 26.76 -7.68 -2.84
C VAL A 238 25.58 -8.12 -3.68
N SER A 239 25.22 -9.40 -3.56
CA SER A 239 24.04 -9.95 -4.23
C SER A 239 22.74 -9.48 -3.56
N SER A 240 21.93 -8.73 -4.31
CA SER A 240 20.58 -8.31 -3.86
C SER A 240 19.70 -9.49 -3.47
N VAL A 241 19.87 -10.65 -4.10
CA VAL A 241 19.14 -11.89 -3.77
C VAL A 241 19.50 -12.39 -2.37
N ARG A 242 20.79 -12.42 -2.04
CA ARG A 242 21.24 -12.82 -0.69
C ARG A 242 20.73 -11.86 0.38
N VAL A 243 20.71 -10.56 0.09
CA VAL A 243 20.14 -9.55 1.01
C VAL A 243 18.65 -9.79 1.22
N ALA A 244 17.89 -10.05 0.15
CA ALA A 244 16.46 -10.36 0.25
C ALA A 244 16.20 -11.61 1.09
N ASP A 245 16.95 -12.70 0.87
CA ASP A 245 16.83 -13.93 1.66
C ASP A 245 17.07 -13.68 3.16
N ALA A 246 18.09 -12.88 3.49
CA ALA A 246 18.41 -12.55 4.88
C ALA A 246 17.28 -11.75 5.56
N ILE A 247 16.66 -10.80 4.84
CA ILE A 247 15.50 -10.05 5.33
C ILE A 247 14.27 -10.96 5.48
N ILE A 248 14.02 -11.85 4.52
CA ILE A 248 12.90 -12.81 4.59
C ILE A 248 13.04 -13.71 5.82
N GLN A 249 14.25 -14.23 6.09
CA GLN A 249 14.49 -15.06 7.28
C GLN A 249 14.32 -14.26 8.57
N THR A 250 14.82 -13.02 8.59
CA THR A 250 14.63 -12.10 9.74
C THR A 250 13.15 -11.82 9.99
N LYS A 251 12.36 -11.61 8.93
CA LYS A 251 10.92 -11.37 9.01
C LYS A 251 10.16 -12.57 9.58
N LYS A 252 10.57 -13.79 9.23
CA LYS A 252 9.99 -15.04 9.77
C LYS A 252 10.26 -15.19 11.27
N ALA A 253 11.45 -14.76 11.71
CA ALA A 253 11.86 -14.84 13.11
C ALA A 253 11.32 -13.69 14.00
N THR A 254 10.79 -12.61 13.41
CA THR A 254 10.38 -11.40 14.14
C THR A 254 8.91 -11.07 13.95
N ARG A 255 8.38 -10.23 14.86
CA ARG A 255 7.07 -9.60 14.74
C ARG A 255 7.27 -8.18 14.19
N GLY A 256 6.29 -7.68 13.44
CA GLY A 256 6.36 -6.35 12.80
C GLY A 256 6.04 -6.42 11.31
N ALA A 257 5.60 -5.30 10.74
CA ALA A 257 5.39 -5.15 9.31
C ALA A 257 6.71 -4.79 8.63
N VAL A 258 7.03 -5.46 7.51
CA VAL A 258 8.20 -5.15 6.70
C VAL A 258 7.73 -4.88 5.28
N LEU A 259 8.24 -3.81 4.69
CA LEU A 259 8.11 -3.47 3.28
C LEU A 259 9.51 -3.46 2.67
N ALA A 260 9.62 -3.77 1.38
CA ALA A 260 10.88 -3.76 0.65
C ALA A 260 10.83 -2.82 -0.55
N SER A 261 11.91 -2.10 -0.82
CA SER A 261 12.10 -1.32 -2.04
C SER A 261 13.51 -1.56 -2.55
N PHE A 262 13.64 -2.58 -3.40
CA PHE A 262 14.91 -2.93 -4.03
C PHE A 262 14.92 -2.30 -5.41
N MET A 263 15.62 -1.18 -5.52
CA MET A 263 15.52 -0.30 -6.67
C MET A 263 16.40 -0.77 -7.82
N GLY A 264 15.84 -0.74 -9.02
CA GLY A 264 16.53 -1.15 -10.24
C GLY A 264 15.68 -2.06 -11.11
N GLY A 265 16.28 -2.49 -12.22
CA GLY A 265 15.62 -3.40 -13.17
C GLY A 265 16.00 -4.85 -12.94
N ARG A 266 16.79 -5.38 -13.88
CA ARG A 266 17.11 -6.81 -14.00
C ARG A 266 17.87 -7.38 -12.81
N SER A 267 18.80 -6.64 -12.23
CA SER A 267 19.67 -7.12 -11.13
C SER A 267 18.91 -7.42 -9.84
N VAL A 268 17.83 -6.68 -9.57
CA VAL A 268 17.00 -6.82 -8.35
C VAL A 268 15.69 -7.57 -8.59
N PHE A 269 15.40 -7.96 -9.83
CA PHE A 269 14.15 -8.64 -10.21
C PHE A 269 13.93 -9.92 -9.38
N GLU A 270 14.95 -10.78 -9.30
CA GLU A 270 14.87 -12.03 -8.55
C GLU A 270 14.67 -11.78 -7.05
N ALA A 271 15.32 -10.76 -6.49
CA ALA A 271 15.17 -10.37 -5.09
C ALA A 271 13.72 -9.93 -4.79
N ARG A 272 13.12 -9.13 -5.66
CA ARG A 272 11.71 -8.72 -5.56
C ARG A 272 10.76 -9.91 -5.67
N ARG A 273 11.00 -10.83 -6.61
CA ARG A 273 10.20 -12.06 -6.74
C ARG A 273 10.18 -12.86 -5.43
N ARG A 274 11.35 -13.02 -4.79
CA ARG A 274 11.45 -13.71 -3.50
C ARG A 274 10.69 -13.01 -2.37
N PHE A 275 10.70 -11.67 -2.32
CA PHE A 275 9.86 -10.94 -1.37
C PHE A 275 8.37 -11.20 -1.62
N ALA A 276 7.94 -11.16 -2.88
CA ALA A 276 6.56 -11.43 -3.25
C ALA A 276 6.13 -12.87 -2.86
N ASP A 277 6.96 -13.87 -3.15
CA ASP A 277 6.74 -15.27 -2.77
C ASP A 277 6.63 -15.43 -1.25
N ALA A 278 7.46 -14.69 -0.50
CA ALA A 278 7.44 -14.65 0.96
C ALA A 278 6.31 -13.79 1.56
N GLN A 279 5.41 -13.24 0.73
CA GLN A 279 4.32 -12.35 1.12
C GLN A 279 4.79 -11.06 1.83
N ILE A 280 5.97 -10.56 1.45
CA ILE A 280 6.47 -9.25 1.87
C ILE A 280 6.15 -8.24 0.76
N PRO A 281 5.40 -7.16 1.02
CA PRO A 281 5.16 -6.11 0.04
C PRO A 281 6.48 -5.54 -0.48
N THR A 282 6.66 -5.55 -1.79
CA THR A 282 7.87 -5.09 -2.47
C THR A 282 7.53 -4.11 -3.56
N PHE A 283 8.35 -3.07 -3.75
CA PHE A 283 8.09 -1.98 -4.68
C PHE A 283 9.33 -1.63 -5.49
N ASP A 284 9.09 -1.04 -6.66
CA ASP A 284 10.14 -0.74 -7.63
C ASP A 284 10.86 0.57 -7.32
N THR A 285 10.14 1.49 -6.68
CA THR A 285 10.62 2.82 -6.34
C THR A 285 10.40 3.14 -4.87
N VAL A 286 11.16 4.12 -4.38
CA VAL A 286 11.02 4.64 -3.02
C VAL A 286 9.62 5.20 -2.80
N ASN A 287 9.12 5.98 -3.75
CA ASN A 287 7.83 6.66 -3.63
C ASN A 287 6.71 5.64 -3.48
N GLN A 288 6.68 4.61 -4.32
CA GLN A 288 5.67 3.54 -4.22
C GLN A 288 5.67 2.87 -2.84
N ALA A 289 6.85 2.59 -2.27
CA ALA A 289 6.95 1.94 -0.97
C ALA A 289 6.44 2.82 0.18
N VAL A 290 6.78 4.11 0.14
CA VAL A 290 6.33 5.08 1.14
C VAL A 290 4.84 5.38 0.99
N ASP A 291 4.35 5.53 -0.25
CA ASP A 291 2.93 5.76 -0.54
C ASP A 291 2.10 4.58 -0.03
N ALA A 292 2.54 3.35 -0.30
CA ALA A 292 1.93 2.12 0.19
C ALA A 292 1.89 2.07 1.73
N PHE A 293 2.99 2.42 2.41
CA PHE A 293 2.98 2.56 3.86
C PHE A 293 1.95 3.60 4.33
N MET A 294 1.89 4.75 3.67
CA MET A 294 0.94 5.81 4.01
C MET A 294 -0.52 5.43 3.72
N HIS A 295 -0.79 4.58 2.73
CA HIS A 295 -2.10 3.97 2.53
C HIS A 295 -2.51 3.10 3.71
N MET A 296 -1.60 2.25 4.19
CA MET A 296 -1.85 1.43 5.37
C MET A 296 -2.12 2.30 6.61
N VAL A 297 -1.36 3.38 6.80
CA VAL A 297 -1.56 4.33 7.90
C VAL A 297 -2.92 5.02 7.79
N ARG A 298 -3.27 5.55 6.62
CA ARG A 298 -4.56 6.20 6.37
C ARG A 298 -5.72 5.23 6.57
N PHE A 299 -5.59 4.01 6.03
CA PHE A 299 -6.58 2.95 6.22
C PHE A 299 -6.80 2.69 7.71
N ARG A 300 -5.73 2.50 8.49
CA ARG A 300 -5.84 2.33 9.95
C ARG A 300 -6.47 3.53 10.65
N ARG A 301 -6.13 4.77 10.28
CA ARG A 301 -6.72 5.98 10.86
C ARG A 301 -8.22 6.13 10.54
N ASN A 302 -8.71 5.42 9.52
CA ASN A 302 -10.11 5.43 9.13
C ASN A 302 -10.93 4.32 9.83
N GLN A 303 -10.25 3.31 10.40
CA GLN A 303 -10.86 2.25 11.23
C GLN A 303 -11.17 2.77 12.63
#